data_AF-A0A934SAE8-F1
#
_entry.id   AF-A0A934SAE8-F1
#
_cell.length_a   1.000
_cell.length_b   1.000
_cell.length_c   1.000
_cell.angle_alpha   90.00
_cell.angle_beta   90.00
_cell.angle_gamma   90.00
#
_symmetry.space_group_name_H-M   'P 1'
#
loop_
_entity.id
_entity.type
_entity.pdbx_description
1 polymer ?
#
loop_
_entity_poly.entity_id
_entity_poly.type
_entity_poly.pdbx_seq_one_letter_code
_entity_poly.pdbx_strand_id
1 'polypeptide(L)'
;LVQTGGTLNCPRYLAIGSATGTGMASFLSGNAVIGASDNAYRIIVGDGSGATAIANLGTMAGGDATITHYSTTGLYVGSGSPGTFNLNSGTLSLGGPIRQGTYLGTVNLNGATIVAMSDGINIMNDTVDGVVVYKKGITIDTGANNVVISSDIGGFTGNGVYIEGGKLTVADGGSGYLGAPFVTIASTSGTGASAIATLSDGSVNELLFTCPGDGYNAGDVLTFTFQGGGTDTPAPEFTYTLTAADLQANAEGQFIKIGSGTLTTQAESLQDYPGDTLVKEGTFAANGLFGDSAIIVSPGATLTGNLDSYGPVVIEGEGTFNPGDSTGSAMSTASLTLEAGSEMGIDIADWDGTAGTSYDTTTFDSLVINATTTDKLTIRLDIAATTVPTESQQFVIATAANGISGLTADNWTIVENGPTASSNWSLSATATQLILTYTPGESTGDGYDDWVATYPGLADTDPSADPDGDGIANLLEYVLGTDPSQASSGVLPTVEETAEGMAFSFVRSTDAKDSTTQVLQTSTDLINWTDTEIPSATSGNVEITS
;
A
#
# COMPACT_ATOMS: atom_id res chain seq x y z
N LEU A 1 5.25 -13.06 -38.06
CA LEU A 1 6.65 -12.84 -37.59
C LEU A 1 6.87 -13.71 -36.36
N VAL A 2 7.97 -14.44 -36.29
CA VAL A 2 8.43 -15.12 -35.06
C VAL A 2 9.90 -14.75 -34.86
N GLN A 3 10.20 -14.04 -33.78
CA GLN A 3 11.57 -13.69 -33.39
C GLN A 3 12.06 -14.70 -32.35
N THR A 4 13.12 -15.43 -32.67
CA THR A 4 13.75 -16.43 -31.80
C THR A 4 15.17 -16.03 -31.37
N GLY A 5 15.52 -14.75 -31.51
CA GLY A 5 16.84 -14.20 -31.19
C GLY A 5 17.14 -12.89 -31.94
N GLY A 6 18.36 -12.38 -31.76
CA GLY A 6 18.85 -11.17 -32.43
C GLY A 6 18.13 -9.88 -32.01
N THR A 7 18.27 -8.83 -32.83
CA THR A 7 17.65 -7.52 -32.58
C THR A 7 16.74 -7.12 -33.74
N LEU A 8 15.45 -6.91 -33.45
CA LEU A 8 14.53 -6.21 -34.34
C LEU A 8 14.57 -4.72 -33.99
N ASN A 9 15.09 -3.88 -34.90
CA ASN A 9 15.02 -2.43 -34.75
C ASN A 9 13.97 -1.87 -35.70
N CYS A 10 12.85 -1.43 -35.12
CA CYS A 10 11.75 -0.79 -35.83
C CYS A 10 11.65 0.68 -35.37
N PRO A 11 12.37 1.62 -36.00
CA PRO A 11 12.40 3.00 -35.52
C PRO A 11 11.03 3.71 -35.65
N ARG A 12 10.13 3.19 -36.50
CA ARG A 12 8.78 3.71 -36.73
C ARG A 12 7.71 2.77 -36.15
N TYR A 13 6.61 2.55 -36.88
CA TYR A 13 5.50 1.71 -36.45
C TYR A 13 5.81 0.22 -36.66
N LEU A 14 5.39 -0.59 -35.69
CA LEU A 14 5.16 -2.02 -35.90
C LEU A 14 3.64 -2.25 -35.89
N ALA A 15 3.03 -2.33 -37.07
CA ALA A 15 1.61 -2.62 -37.23
C ALA A 15 1.40 -4.11 -37.49
N ILE A 16 0.50 -4.73 -36.73
CA ILE A 16 0.13 -6.15 -36.83
C ILE A 16 -1.35 -6.21 -37.22
N GLY A 17 -1.64 -6.97 -38.29
CA GLY A 17 -2.99 -7.06 -38.86
C GLY A 17 -3.43 -5.75 -39.50
N SER A 18 -2.99 -5.54 -40.75
CA SER A 18 -3.40 -4.39 -41.58
C SER A 18 -4.29 -4.86 -42.74
N ALA A 19 -5.14 -3.97 -43.26
CA ALA A 19 -6.24 -4.27 -44.18
C ALA A 19 -7.16 -5.41 -43.66
N THR A 20 -7.58 -6.36 -44.52
CA THR A 20 -8.46 -7.49 -44.17
C THR A 20 -7.68 -8.78 -43.85
N GLY A 21 -6.42 -8.67 -43.46
CA GLY A 21 -5.53 -9.81 -43.26
C GLY A 21 -5.44 -10.29 -41.80
N THR A 22 -5.04 -11.54 -41.61
CA THR A 22 -4.68 -12.10 -40.30
C THR A 22 -3.19 -11.88 -40.03
N GLY A 23 -2.87 -11.07 -39.04
CA GLY A 23 -1.50 -10.72 -38.65
C GLY A 23 -1.11 -11.33 -37.31
N MET A 24 0.10 -11.91 -37.25
CA MET A 24 0.66 -12.44 -36.02
C MET A 24 2.14 -12.07 -35.86
N ALA A 25 2.51 -11.59 -34.69
CA ALA A 25 3.90 -11.35 -34.30
C ALA A 25 4.21 -11.96 -32.93
N SER A 26 5.21 -12.83 -32.88
CA SER A 26 5.62 -13.51 -31.64
C SER A 26 7.09 -13.26 -31.34
N PHE A 27 7.38 -12.85 -30.12
CA PHE A 27 8.71 -12.52 -29.63
C PHE A 27 9.11 -13.56 -28.57
N LEU A 28 9.89 -14.57 -28.98
CA LEU A 28 10.25 -15.70 -28.12
C LEU A 28 11.61 -15.52 -27.47
N SER A 29 12.55 -14.86 -28.17
CA SER A 29 13.86 -14.47 -27.61
C SER A 29 14.43 -13.25 -28.35
N GLY A 30 15.48 -12.66 -27.80
CA GLY A 30 16.16 -11.48 -28.36
C GLY A 30 15.50 -10.15 -27.98
N ASN A 31 15.91 -9.08 -28.65
CA ASN A 31 15.47 -7.72 -28.34
C ASN A 31 14.65 -7.15 -29.50
N ALA A 32 13.53 -6.51 -29.18
CA ALA A 32 12.74 -5.74 -30.13
C ALA A 32 12.65 -4.30 -29.64
N VAL A 33 13.18 -3.36 -30.44
CA VAL A 33 13.13 -1.92 -30.16
C VAL A 33 12.16 -1.27 -31.12
N ILE A 34 11.06 -0.71 -30.61
CA ILE A 34 10.00 -0.09 -31.41
C ILE A 34 9.80 1.38 -31.02
N GLY A 35 9.63 2.24 -32.03
CA GLY A 35 9.22 3.63 -31.83
C GLY A 35 10.34 4.56 -31.36
N ALA A 36 11.60 4.17 -31.50
CA ALA A 36 12.73 4.92 -30.97
C ALA A 36 13.03 6.25 -31.71
N SER A 37 12.43 6.50 -32.88
CA SER A 37 12.74 7.72 -33.66
C SER A 37 11.83 8.92 -33.38
N ASP A 38 10.63 8.69 -32.84
CA ASP A 38 9.64 9.72 -32.51
C ASP A 38 8.60 9.10 -31.56
N ASN A 39 8.20 9.85 -30.54
CA ASN A 39 7.21 9.42 -29.56
C ASN A 39 5.81 9.17 -30.18
N ALA A 40 5.55 9.58 -31.43
CA ALA A 40 4.32 9.25 -32.14
C ALA A 40 4.27 7.80 -32.70
N TYR A 41 5.43 7.17 -32.90
CA TYR A 41 5.55 5.84 -33.50
C TYR A 41 5.40 4.74 -32.46
N ARG A 42 4.56 3.75 -32.75
CA ARG A 42 4.11 2.77 -31.76
C ARG A 42 3.95 1.36 -32.31
N ILE A 43 3.78 0.41 -31.41
CA ILE A 43 3.20 -0.90 -31.74
C ILE A 43 1.67 -0.73 -31.88
N ILE A 44 1.10 -1.30 -32.93
CA ILE A 44 -0.35 -1.35 -33.16
C ILE A 44 -0.74 -2.80 -33.41
N VAL A 45 -1.55 -3.36 -32.52
CA VAL A 45 -2.16 -4.69 -32.68
C VAL A 45 -3.60 -4.48 -33.13
N GLY A 46 -3.88 -4.78 -34.40
CA GLY A 46 -5.18 -4.55 -35.03
C GLY A 46 -5.25 -3.16 -35.65
N ASP A 47 -4.47 -2.93 -36.71
CA ASP A 47 -4.34 -1.62 -37.38
C ASP A 47 -5.40 -1.41 -38.47
N GLY A 48 -5.67 -2.43 -39.29
CA GLY A 48 -6.55 -2.33 -40.45
C GLY A 48 -7.99 -2.75 -40.19
N SER A 49 -8.93 -2.16 -40.94
CA SER A 49 -10.34 -2.54 -40.89
C SER A 49 -10.55 -3.97 -41.41
N GLY A 50 -11.17 -4.82 -40.58
CA GLY A 50 -11.43 -6.22 -40.89
C GLY A 50 -10.24 -7.16 -40.71
N ALA A 51 -9.13 -6.70 -40.14
CA ALA A 51 -8.02 -7.57 -39.75
C ALA A 51 -8.32 -8.34 -38.46
N THR A 52 -7.53 -9.37 -38.21
CA THR A 52 -7.37 -10.00 -36.90
C THR A 52 -5.89 -9.97 -36.56
N ALA A 53 -5.54 -9.50 -35.36
CA ALA A 53 -4.16 -9.25 -34.99
C ALA A 53 -3.83 -9.85 -33.63
N ILE A 54 -2.76 -10.65 -33.58
CA ILE A 54 -2.25 -11.25 -32.35
C ILE A 54 -0.77 -10.90 -32.18
N ALA A 55 -0.42 -10.33 -31.04
CA ALA A 55 0.95 -10.18 -30.59
C ALA A 55 1.21 -11.13 -29.42
N ASN A 56 2.39 -11.73 -29.36
CA ASN A 56 2.82 -12.60 -28.27
C ASN A 56 4.19 -12.18 -27.76
N LEU A 57 4.31 -11.95 -26.46
CA LEU A 57 5.58 -11.87 -25.75
C LEU A 57 5.77 -13.18 -24.99
N GLY A 58 6.72 -13.99 -25.46
CA GLY A 58 6.92 -15.36 -25.01
C GLY A 58 5.76 -16.28 -25.40
N THR A 59 5.83 -17.50 -24.86
CA THR A 59 4.76 -18.53 -24.94
C THR A 59 4.58 -19.17 -23.57
N MET A 60 3.57 -20.01 -23.42
CA MET A 60 3.39 -20.83 -22.22
C MET A 60 4.54 -21.83 -22.00
N ALA A 61 5.29 -22.17 -23.06
CA ALA A 61 6.53 -22.93 -22.99
C ALA A 61 7.75 -22.10 -22.54
N GLY A 62 7.58 -20.79 -22.34
CA GLY A 62 8.62 -19.84 -21.97
C GLY A 62 9.05 -18.94 -23.13
N GLY A 63 10.17 -18.27 -22.92
CA GLY A 63 10.72 -17.23 -23.78
C GLY A 63 11.26 -16.07 -22.94
N ASP A 64 12.35 -15.47 -23.40
CA ASP A 64 13.10 -14.43 -22.68
C ASP A 64 13.21 -13.13 -23.49
N ALA A 65 12.36 -12.95 -24.49
CA ALA A 65 12.39 -11.77 -25.33
C ALA A 65 12.17 -10.49 -24.50
N THR A 66 12.81 -9.41 -24.94
CA THR A 66 12.56 -8.07 -24.42
C THR A 66 11.98 -7.20 -25.54
N ILE A 67 10.81 -6.59 -25.30
CA ILE A 67 10.22 -5.57 -26.15
C ILE A 67 10.40 -4.23 -25.46
N THR A 68 11.13 -3.31 -26.08
CA THR A 68 11.28 -1.93 -25.62
C THR A 68 10.45 -1.01 -26.51
N HIS A 69 9.47 -0.35 -25.91
CA HIS A 69 8.53 0.53 -26.60
C HIS A 69 8.63 1.96 -26.07
N TYR A 70 9.16 2.88 -26.88
CA TYR A 70 9.51 4.24 -26.44
C TYR A 70 8.35 5.25 -26.50
N SER A 71 7.25 4.95 -27.19
CA SER A 71 6.17 5.94 -27.35
C SER A 71 5.53 6.29 -26.02
N THR A 72 5.62 7.56 -25.65
CA THR A 72 4.87 8.14 -24.51
C THR A 72 3.37 8.22 -24.78
N THR A 73 2.97 8.15 -26.06
CA THR A 73 1.56 8.01 -26.43
C THR A 73 1.06 6.57 -26.32
N GLY A 74 1.90 5.61 -25.96
CA GLY A 74 1.45 4.27 -25.66
C GLY A 74 1.29 3.34 -26.86
N LEU A 75 1.24 2.06 -26.55
CA LEU A 75 1.04 0.92 -27.44
C LEU A 75 -0.46 0.69 -27.62
N TYR A 76 -0.87 0.39 -28.85
CA TYR A 76 -2.28 0.19 -29.17
C TYR A 76 -2.63 -1.28 -29.31
N VAL A 77 -3.69 -1.69 -28.63
CA VAL A 77 -4.33 -3.00 -28.81
C VAL A 77 -5.79 -2.74 -29.16
N GLY A 78 -6.24 -3.12 -30.36
CA GLY A 78 -7.60 -2.82 -30.82
C GLY A 78 -7.75 -1.44 -31.47
N SER A 79 -6.98 -1.13 -32.52
CA SER A 79 -6.97 0.22 -33.12
C SER A 79 -8.00 0.41 -34.24
N GLY A 80 -7.81 -0.27 -35.37
CA GLY A 80 -8.71 -0.28 -36.54
C GLY A 80 -9.46 -1.60 -36.71
N SER A 81 -9.13 -2.61 -35.90
CA SER A 81 -9.81 -3.90 -35.74
C SER A 81 -9.49 -4.47 -34.35
N PRO A 82 -10.21 -5.50 -33.88
CA PRO A 82 -9.86 -6.17 -32.63
C PRO A 82 -8.41 -6.65 -32.61
N GLY A 83 -7.75 -6.45 -31.47
CA GLY A 83 -6.36 -6.86 -31.26
C GLY A 83 -6.21 -7.64 -29.96
N THR A 84 -5.32 -8.62 -29.97
CA THR A 84 -4.97 -9.40 -28.77
C THR A 84 -3.47 -9.34 -28.53
N PHE A 85 -3.06 -8.97 -27.33
CA PHE A 85 -1.66 -9.07 -26.90
C PHE A 85 -1.53 -10.06 -25.74
N ASN A 86 -0.87 -11.18 -25.99
CA ASN A 86 -0.56 -12.17 -24.97
C ASN A 86 0.83 -11.91 -24.38
N LEU A 87 0.88 -11.70 -23.06
CA LEU A 87 2.09 -11.47 -22.27
C LEU A 87 2.37 -12.72 -21.42
N ASN A 88 3.07 -13.70 -21.99
CA ASN A 88 3.29 -15.01 -21.38
C ASN A 88 4.61 -15.12 -20.61
N SER A 89 5.70 -14.54 -21.12
CA SER A 89 7.01 -14.57 -20.49
C SER A 89 7.95 -13.55 -21.12
N GLY A 90 9.06 -13.22 -20.47
CA GLY A 90 9.97 -12.17 -20.93
C GLY A 90 9.51 -10.78 -20.47
N THR A 91 10.06 -9.74 -21.09
CA THR A 91 9.98 -8.36 -20.57
C THR A 91 9.37 -7.40 -21.58
N LEU A 92 8.34 -6.65 -21.17
CA LEU A 92 7.79 -5.52 -21.92
C LEU A 92 8.16 -4.21 -21.20
N SER A 93 9.11 -3.47 -21.75
CA SER A 93 9.51 -2.17 -21.22
C SER A 93 8.74 -1.04 -21.92
N LEU A 94 8.04 -0.20 -21.15
CA LEU A 94 7.09 0.79 -21.64
C LEU A 94 7.50 2.23 -21.30
N GLY A 95 7.52 3.10 -22.30
CA GLY A 95 7.59 4.56 -22.14
C GLY A 95 6.22 5.24 -22.04
N GLY A 96 5.12 4.50 -22.16
CA GLY A 96 3.74 4.98 -22.11
C GLY A 96 2.74 3.82 -22.06
N PRO A 97 1.43 4.09 -21.99
CA PRO A 97 0.43 3.08 -21.65
C PRO A 97 0.27 2.00 -22.69
N ILE A 98 -0.12 0.79 -22.27
CA ILE A 98 -0.95 -0.07 -23.09
C ILE A 98 -2.36 0.52 -23.07
N ARG A 99 -2.91 0.81 -24.26
CA ARG A 99 -4.26 1.38 -24.39
C ARG A 99 -4.99 0.82 -25.59
N GLN A 100 -6.31 0.92 -25.59
CA GLN A 100 -7.08 0.57 -26.78
C GLN A 100 -7.32 1.76 -27.70
N GLY A 101 -7.65 1.45 -28.95
CA GLY A 101 -8.10 2.44 -29.92
C GLY A 101 -9.61 2.49 -29.98
N THR A 102 -10.18 2.20 -31.16
CA THR A 102 -11.64 2.25 -31.38
C THR A 102 -12.30 0.87 -31.30
N TYR A 103 -11.51 -0.19 -31.30
CA TYR A 103 -12.00 -1.57 -31.30
C TYR A 103 -11.52 -2.28 -30.05
N LEU A 104 -12.18 -3.40 -29.74
CA LEU A 104 -11.87 -4.22 -28.58
C LEU A 104 -10.37 -4.56 -28.53
N GLY A 105 -9.71 -4.11 -27.46
CA GLY A 105 -8.36 -4.51 -27.11
C GLY A 105 -8.38 -5.56 -26.01
N THR A 106 -7.72 -6.71 -26.24
CA THR A 106 -7.54 -7.75 -25.22
C THR A 106 -6.08 -7.89 -24.86
N VAL A 107 -5.75 -7.84 -23.56
CA VAL A 107 -4.41 -8.06 -23.03
C VAL A 107 -4.46 -9.23 -22.06
N ASN A 108 -3.82 -10.33 -22.44
CA ASN A 108 -3.77 -11.54 -21.64
C ASN A 108 -2.46 -11.57 -20.85
N LEU A 109 -2.53 -11.55 -19.53
CA LEU A 109 -1.40 -11.52 -18.60
C LEU A 109 -1.17 -12.93 -18.04
N ASN A 110 -0.08 -13.57 -18.44
CA ASN A 110 0.18 -14.98 -18.13
C ASN A 110 1.68 -15.26 -17.92
N GLY A 111 2.35 -14.41 -17.15
CA GLY A 111 3.70 -14.66 -16.62
C GLY A 111 4.82 -13.75 -17.15
N ALA A 112 4.51 -12.72 -17.92
CA ALA A 112 5.52 -11.72 -18.32
C ALA A 112 5.83 -10.70 -17.21
N THR A 113 6.88 -9.91 -17.42
CA THR A 113 7.19 -8.73 -16.63
C THR A 113 6.94 -7.47 -17.47
N ILE A 114 6.18 -6.52 -16.92
CA ILE A 114 6.06 -5.17 -17.48
C ILE A 114 6.99 -4.25 -16.70
N VAL A 115 7.87 -3.53 -17.39
CA VAL A 115 8.83 -2.60 -16.78
C VAL A 115 8.49 -1.17 -17.16
N ALA A 116 8.32 -0.30 -16.17
CA ALA A 116 8.18 1.13 -16.38
C ALA A 116 9.53 1.76 -16.74
N MET A 117 9.58 2.51 -17.85
CA MET A 117 10.80 3.21 -18.27
C MET A 117 10.79 4.71 -17.94
N SER A 118 9.70 5.23 -17.38
CA SER A 118 9.53 6.67 -17.11
C SER A 118 8.58 6.91 -15.95
N ASP A 119 8.80 8.02 -15.25
CA ASP A 119 7.97 8.49 -14.14
C ASP A 119 6.65 9.09 -14.62
N GLY A 120 5.61 8.94 -13.81
CA GLY A 120 4.27 9.47 -14.05
C GLY A 120 3.50 8.82 -15.20
N ILE A 121 3.96 7.68 -15.72
CA ILE A 121 3.24 6.98 -16.80
C ILE A 121 2.12 6.13 -16.24
N ASN A 122 1.00 6.14 -16.95
CA ASN A 122 0.04 5.05 -16.85
C ASN A 122 0.58 3.88 -17.69
N ILE A 123 0.81 2.71 -17.11
CA ILE A 123 1.33 1.53 -17.83
C ILE A 123 0.22 0.73 -18.49
N MET A 124 -1.01 0.79 -17.97
CA MET A 124 -2.18 0.09 -18.50
C MET A 124 -3.44 0.91 -18.25
N ASN A 125 -3.98 1.44 -19.35
CA ASN A 125 -4.98 2.48 -19.32
C ASN A 125 -6.42 1.90 -19.31
N ASP A 126 -7.32 2.64 -18.65
CA ASP A 126 -8.76 2.35 -18.47
C ASP A 126 -9.54 2.18 -19.76
N THR A 127 -8.96 2.64 -20.87
CA THR A 127 -9.55 2.34 -22.16
C THR A 127 -9.50 0.84 -22.48
N VAL A 128 -8.56 0.03 -22.00
CA VAL A 128 -8.48 -1.39 -22.40
C VAL A 128 -9.60 -2.22 -21.78
N ASP A 129 -10.61 -2.59 -22.57
CA ASP A 129 -11.81 -3.29 -22.10
C ASP A 129 -11.55 -4.74 -21.63
N GLY A 130 -10.45 -5.37 -22.03
CA GLY A 130 -10.21 -6.80 -21.83
C GLY A 130 -8.84 -7.13 -21.27
N VAL A 131 -8.52 -6.67 -20.06
CA VAL A 131 -7.31 -7.10 -19.34
C VAL A 131 -7.63 -8.30 -18.46
N VAL A 132 -6.96 -9.42 -18.72
CA VAL A 132 -7.21 -10.67 -18.01
C VAL A 132 -5.92 -11.28 -17.52
N VAL A 133 -5.86 -11.62 -16.24
CA VAL A 133 -4.77 -12.39 -15.65
C VAL A 133 -5.14 -13.88 -15.57
N TYR A 134 -4.16 -14.72 -15.90
CA TYR A 134 -4.24 -16.18 -15.87
C TYR A 134 -3.30 -16.76 -14.81
N LYS A 135 -3.27 -18.10 -14.70
CA LYS A 135 -2.54 -18.86 -13.65
C LYS A 135 -1.08 -18.44 -13.41
N LYS A 136 -0.37 -17.96 -14.43
CA LYS A 136 1.04 -17.54 -14.25
C LYS A 136 1.20 -16.10 -13.77
N GLY A 137 0.10 -15.35 -13.61
CA GLY A 137 0.11 -14.02 -13.05
C GLY A 137 0.74 -12.96 -13.94
N ILE A 138 1.15 -11.88 -13.31
CA ILE A 138 1.89 -10.77 -13.92
C ILE A 138 2.89 -10.20 -12.92
N THR A 139 4.04 -9.73 -13.40
CA THR A 139 4.94 -8.89 -12.61
C THR A 139 4.97 -7.47 -13.17
N ILE A 140 4.71 -6.49 -12.31
CA ILE A 140 4.88 -5.07 -12.58
C ILE A 140 6.14 -4.59 -11.87
N ASP A 141 7.14 -4.25 -12.66
CA ASP A 141 8.40 -3.66 -12.22
C ASP A 141 8.38 -2.17 -12.46
N THR A 142 8.31 -1.40 -11.39
CA THR A 142 8.31 0.07 -11.48
C THR A 142 9.69 0.65 -11.73
N GLY A 143 10.76 -0.14 -11.59
CA GLY A 143 12.11 0.39 -11.39
C GLY A 143 12.07 1.43 -10.26
N ALA A 144 12.62 2.61 -10.51
CA ALA A 144 12.57 3.76 -9.59
C ALA A 144 11.42 4.74 -9.89
N ASN A 145 10.49 4.41 -10.77
CA ASN A 145 9.46 5.32 -11.27
C ASN A 145 8.14 5.18 -10.52
N ASN A 146 7.38 6.26 -10.40
CA ASN A 146 6.00 6.25 -9.95
C ASN A 146 5.07 6.06 -11.15
N VAL A 147 4.21 5.06 -11.12
CA VAL A 147 3.36 4.68 -12.23
C VAL A 147 1.95 4.34 -11.80
N VAL A 148 1.04 4.38 -12.77
CA VAL A 148 -0.38 4.12 -12.55
C VAL A 148 -0.84 2.94 -13.40
N ILE A 149 -1.71 2.10 -12.85
CA ILE A 149 -2.64 1.26 -13.60
C ILE A 149 -4.02 1.84 -13.38
N SER A 150 -4.73 2.13 -14.47
CA SER A 150 -6.12 2.59 -14.37
C SER A 150 -7.10 1.63 -15.03
N SER A 151 -6.63 0.60 -15.72
CA SER A 151 -7.49 -0.46 -16.26
C SER A 151 -8.03 -1.36 -15.18
N ASP A 152 -9.26 -1.82 -15.37
CA ASP A 152 -9.78 -2.96 -14.64
C ASP A 152 -9.06 -4.22 -15.07
N ILE A 153 -8.46 -4.91 -14.11
CA ILE A 153 -7.77 -6.18 -14.29
C ILE A 153 -8.67 -7.27 -13.73
N GLY A 154 -9.25 -8.05 -14.63
CA GLY A 154 -10.05 -9.21 -14.26
C GLY A 154 -9.23 -10.50 -14.22
N GLY A 155 -9.87 -11.56 -13.74
CA GLY A 155 -9.41 -12.94 -13.95
C GLY A 155 -10.55 -13.85 -14.37
N PHE A 156 -10.20 -14.97 -14.98
CA PHE A 156 -11.15 -16.05 -15.21
C PHE A 156 -11.09 -17.08 -14.07
N THR A 157 -12.25 -17.64 -13.72
CA THR A 157 -12.37 -18.67 -12.66
C THR A 157 -12.47 -20.10 -13.21
N GLY A 158 -12.64 -20.26 -14.52
CA GLY A 158 -12.70 -21.58 -15.16
C GLY A 158 -11.30 -22.19 -15.37
N ASN A 159 -11.27 -23.36 -16.02
CA ASN A 159 -10.03 -24.02 -16.38
C ASN A 159 -9.52 -23.52 -17.74
N GLY A 160 -8.21 -23.24 -17.79
CA GLY A 160 -7.47 -23.03 -19.03
C GLY A 160 -6.75 -24.29 -19.51
N VAL A 161 -6.26 -24.25 -20.75
CA VAL A 161 -5.46 -25.32 -21.36
C VAL A 161 -3.98 -25.16 -20.97
N TYR A 162 -3.49 -26.04 -20.10
CA TYR A 162 -2.12 -26.09 -19.59
C TYR A 162 -1.46 -27.45 -19.88
N ILE A 163 -1.29 -27.76 -21.17
CA ILE A 163 -0.56 -28.96 -21.61
C ILE A 163 0.88 -28.92 -21.09
N GLU A 164 1.43 -30.08 -20.73
CA GLU A 164 2.80 -30.21 -20.22
C GLU A 164 3.82 -29.50 -21.13
N GLY A 165 4.67 -28.67 -20.52
CA GLY A 165 5.67 -27.87 -21.24
C GLY A 165 5.09 -26.75 -22.12
N GLY A 166 3.78 -26.47 -22.05
CA GLY A 166 3.12 -25.42 -22.81
C GLY A 166 3.11 -25.66 -24.32
N LYS A 167 3.26 -26.91 -24.75
CA LYS A 167 3.43 -27.28 -26.16
C LYS A 167 2.79 -28.61 -26.53
N LEU A 168 2.51 -28.78 -27.82
CA LEU A 168 1.90 -30.00 -28.37
C LEU A 168 2.58 -30.40 -29.67
N THR A 169 3.05 -31.64 -29.78
CA THR A 169 3.69 -32.16 -30.99
C THR A 169 2.67 -32.42 -32.10
N VAL A 170 3.03 -32.11 -33.34
CA VAL A 170 2.23 -32.37 -34.54
C VAL A 170 2.85 -33.53 -35.32
N ALA A 171 2.09 -34.61 -35.49
CA ALA A 171 2.60 -35.83 -36.13
C ALA A 171 2.61 -35.74 -37.67
N ASP A 172 1.59 -35.12 -38.27
CA ASP A 172 1.50 -34.84 -39.70
C ASP A 172 1.49 -33.32 -39.91
N GLY A 173 2.68 -32.75 -40.07
CA GLY A 173 2.92 -31.32 -40.17
C GLY A 173 2.80 -30.73 -41.58
N GLY A 174 2.43 -31.54 -42.57
CA GLY A 174 2.56 -31.17 -43.98
C GLY A 174 4.02 -30.93 -44.39
N SER A 175 4.26 -30.21 -45.49
CA SER A 175 5.61 -29.96 -45.99
C SER A 175 5.69 -28.75 -46.93
N GLY A 176 6.88 -28.16 -47.04
CA GLY A 176 7.17 -27.07 -47.98
C GLY A 176 6.82 -25.69 -47.43
N TYR A 177 6.60 -25.54 -46.12
CA TYR A 177 6.32 -24.26 -45.50
C TYR A 177 7.55 -23.33 -45.57
N LEU A 178 7.36 -22.14 -46.15
CA LEU A 178 8.34 -21.05 -46.15
C LEU A 178 8.35 -20.26 -44.82
N GLY A 179 7.24 -20.29 -44.08
CA GLY A 179 7.10 -19.68 -42.76
C GLY A 179 5.99 -20.35 -41.97
N ALA A 180 6.00 -20.16 -40.65
CA ALA A 180 4.99 -20.76 -39.78
C ALA A 180 3.57 -20.32 -40.18
N PRO A 181 2.61 -21.25 -40.32
CA PRO A 181 1.21 -20.90 -40.58
C PRO A 181 0.57 -20.23 -39.37
N PHE A 182 -0.53 -19.53 -39.62
CA PHE A 182 -1.46 -19.11 -38.58
C PHE A 182 -2.24 -20.33 -38.08
N VAL A 183 -2.40 -20.44 -36.76
CA VAL A 183 -3.10 -21.55 -36.10
C VAL A 183 -4.40 -21.02 -35.52
N THR A 184 -5.53 -21.64 -35.88
CA THR A 184 -6.82 -21.40 -35.22
C THR A 184 -7.17 -22.60 -34.38
N ILE A 185 -7.62 -22.36 -33.14
CA ILE A 185 -8.10 -23.39 -32.22
C ILE A 185 -9.61 -23.22 -32.06
N ALA A 186 -10.37 -24.24 -32.41
CA ALA A 186 -11.78 -24.36 -32.07
C ALA A 186 -11.96 -25.41 -30.96
N SER A 187 -13.02 -25.28 -30.17
CA SER A 187 -13.33 -26.20 -29.07
C SER A 187 -14.84 -26.40 -28.98
N THR A 188 -15.23 -27.47 -28.29
CA THR A 188 -16.62 -27.85 -28.03
C THR A 188 -17.28 -27.03 -26.91
N SER A 189 -16.52 -26.49 -25.96
CA SER A 189 -17.08 -25.67 -24.87
C SER A 189 -16.22 -24.44 -24.51
N GLY A 190 -14.94 -24.63 -24.17
CA GLY A 190 -14.02 -23.55 -23.81
C GLY A 190 -13.66 -22.59 -24.95
N THR A 191 -13.17 -21.40 -24.61
CA THR A 191 -12.83 -20.34 -25.59
C THR A 191 -11.51 -19.63 -25.25
N GLY A 192 -10.92 -18.94 -26.23
CA GLY A 192 -9.78 -18.04 -26.01
C GLY A 192 -8.39 -18.69 -26.04
N ALA A 193 -8.27 -20.02 -26.08
CA ALA A 193 -6.97 -20.65 -26.26
C ALA A 193 -6.36 -20.27 -27.62
N SER A 194 -5.06 -19.96 -27.61
CA SER A 194 -4.30 -19.64 -28.83
C SER A 194 -2.93 -20.30 -28.81
N ALA A 195 -2.36 -20.52 -30.00
CA ALA A 195 -1.03 -21.12 -30.15
C ALA A 195 -0.36 -20.63 -31.43
N ILE A 196 0.96 -20.85 -31.51
CA ILE A 196 1.76 -20.64 -32.71
C ILE A 196 2.38 -21.95 -33.16
N ALA A 197 2.56 -22.12 -34.48
CA ALA A 197 3.28 -23.25 -35.03
C ALA A 197 4.79 -22.99 -35.08
N THR A 198 5.59 -24.01 -34.78
CA THR A 198 7.01 -24.05 -35.11
C THR A 198 7.23 -24.93 -36.34
N LEU A 199 8.34 -24.68 -37.06
CA LEU A 199 8.74 -25.47 -38.21
C LEU A 199 10.04 -26.21 -37.94
N SER A 200 10.13 -27.44 -38.44
CA SER A 200 11.36 -28.19 -38.59
C SER A 200 11.44 -28.68 -40.04
N ASP A 201 12.52 -28.36 -40.75
CA ASP A 201 12.75 -28.72 -42.15
C ASP A 201 11.56 -28.43 -43.10
N GLY A 202 10.86 -27.32 -42.88
CA GLY A 202 9.72 -26.89 -43.70
C GLY A 202 8.40 -27.63 -43.42
N SER A 203 8.30 -28.35 -42.30
CA SER A 203 7.09 -29.01 -41.80
C SER A 203 6.71 -28.47 -40.42
N VAL A 204 5.41 -28.38 -40.10
CA VAL A 204 4.96 -28.02 -38.75
C VAL A 204 5.26 -29.15 -37.77
N ASN A 205 6.07 -28.89 -36.74
CA ASN A 205 6.50 -29.94 -35.81
C ASN A 205 5.88 -29.82 -34.42
N GLU A 206 5.66 -28.59 -33.93
CA GLU A 206 5.08 -28.33 -32.61
C GLU A 206 4.15 -27.12 -32.65
N LEU A 207 3.21 -27.09 -31.71
CA LEU A 207 2.39 -25.93 -31.35
C LEU A 207 2.85 -25.43 -29.99
N LEU A 208 3.13 -24.14 -29.88
CA LEU A 208 3.43 -23.47 -28.61
C LEU A 208 2.23 -22.64 -28.20
N PHE A 209 1.62 -22.93 -27.05
CA PHE A 209 0.45 -22.20 -26.60
C PHE A 209 0.82 -20.77 -26.18
N THR A 210 -0.03 -19.81 -26.52
CA THR A 210 0.15 -18.38 -26.27
C THR A 210 -0.99 -17.77 -25.48
N CYS A 211 -2.09 -18.48 -25.28
CA CYS A 211 -3.12 -18.16 -24.30
C CYS A 211 -3.77 -19.48 -23.86
N PRO A 212 -3.98 -19.73 -22.57
CA PRO A 212 -4.64 -20.93 -22.08
C PRO A 212 -6.15 -20.91 -22.35
N GLY A 213 -6.75 -19.71 -22.51
CA GLY A 213 -8.20 -19.53 -22.60
C GLY A 213 -8.94 -19.91 -21.31
N ASP A 214 -10.25 -20.06 -21.39
CA ASP A 214 -11.11 -20.35 -20.24
C ASP A 214 -12.28 -21.30 -20.58
N GLY A 215 -12.79 -21.97 -19.54
CA GLY A 215 -13.99 -22.80 -19.61
C GLY A 215 -13.79 -24.19 -20.20
N TYR A 216 -12.56 -24.68 -20.26
CA TYR A 216 -12.25 -26.01 -20.82
C TYR A 216 -12.51 -27.14 -19.83
N ASN A 217 -12.91 -28.30 -20.34
CA ASN A 217 -13.25 -29.48 -19.55
C ASN A 217 -12.56 -30.73 -20.08
N ALA A 218 -12.32 -31.71 -19.20
CA ALA A 218 -11.75 -32.98 -19.62
C ALA A 218 -12.73 -33.67 -20.58
N GLY A 219 -12.23 -34.09 -21.74
CA GLY A 219 -13.02 -34.64 -22.85
C GLY A 219 -13.37 -33.63 -23.94
N ASP A 220 -13.12 -32.32 -23.74
CA ASP A 220 -13.24 -31.34 -24.83
C ASP A 220 -12.29 -31.69 -25.98
N VAL A 221 -12.76 -31.49 -27.21
CA VAL A 221 -11.96 -31.72 -28.41
C VAL A 221 -11.52 -30.39 -28.98
N LEU A 222 -10.22 -30.12 -28.90
CA LEU A 222 -9.58 -29.01 -29.58
C LEU A 222 -9.35 -29.38 -31.05
N THR A 223 -9.79 -28.52 -31.96
CA THR A 223 -9.58 -28.66 -33.40
C THR A 223 -8.66 -27.55 -33.89
N PHE A 224 -7.54 -27.94 -34.48
CA PHE A 224 -6.50 -27.04 -34.97
C PHE A 224 -6.54 -26.99 -36.50
N THR A 225 -6.59 -25.77 -37.03
CA THR A 225 -6.51 -25.51 -38.47
C THR A 225 -5.35 -24.58 -38.78
N PHE A 226 -4.72 -24.80 -39.94
CA PHE A 226 -3.51 -24.10 -40.36
C PHE A 226 -3.78 -23.28 -41.61
N GLN A 227 -3.46 -21.99 -41.57
CA GLN A 227 -3.66 -21.07 -42.69
C GLN A 227 -2.38 -20.32 -43.05
N GLY A 228 -2.08 -20.23 -44.35
CA GLY A 228 -0.93 -19.47 -44.85
C GLY A 228 0.40 -20.22 -44.75
N GLY A 229 1.49 -19.49 -44.52
CA GLY A 229 2.85 -20.04 -44.38
C GLY A 229 3.57 -20.38 -45.70
N GLY A 230 2.88 -20.30 -46.84
CA GLY A 230 3.46 -20.58 -48.17
C GLY A 230 3.93 -22.02 -48.27
N THR A 231 2.99 -22.96 -48.37
CA THR A 231 3.22 -24.41 -48.30
C THR A 231 2.90 -25.10 -49.62
N ASP A 232 3.57 -26.22 -49.90
CA ASP A 232 3.25 -27.12 -51.01
C ASP A 232 2.15 -28.12 -50.61
N THR A 233 2.27 -28.68 -49.40
CA THR A 233 1.29 -29.60 -48.82
C THR A 233 0.93 -29.10 -47.43
N PRO A 234 -0.27 -28.51 -47.25
CA PRO A 234 -0.68 -28.01 -45.95
C PRO A 234 -0.84 -29.14 -44.94
N ALA A 235 -0.50 -28.88 -43.68
CA ALA A 235 -0.82 -29.75 -42.57
C ALA A 235 -2.34 -29.98 -42.52
N PRO A 236 -2.81 -31.24 -42.37
CA PRO A 236 -4.23 -31.51 -42.23
C PRO A 236 -4.80 -30.91 -40.94
N GLU A 237 -6.13 -30.87 -40.86
CA GLU A 237 -6.80 -30.60 -39.60
C GLU A 237 -6.36 -31.62 -38.55
N PHE A 238 -6.01 -31.11 -37.37
CA PHE A 238 -5.49 -31.89 -36.26
C PHE A 238 -6.42 -31.72 -35.05
N THR A 239 -6.75 -32.81 -34.37
CA THR A 239 -7.61 -32.76 -33.17
C THR A 239 -6.89 -33.32 -31.95
N TYR A 240 -7.13 -32.71 -30.80
CA TYR A 240 -6.63 -33.18 -29.51
C TYR A 240 -7.76 -33.21 -28.48
N THR A 241 -7.95 -34.35 -27.81
CA THR A 241 -8.94 -34.48 -26.73
C THR A 241 -8.27 -34.19 -25.40
N LEU A 242 -8.74 -33.15 -24.71
CA LEU A 242 -8.20 -32.72 -23.43
C LEU A 242 -8.44 -33.78 -22.36
N THR A 243 -7.42 -34.03 -21.55
CA THR A 243 -7.48 -34.84 -20.34
C THR A 243 -7.52 -33.94 -19.11
N ALA A 244 -7.80 -34.51 -17.93
CA ALA A 244 -7.73 -33.75 -16.68
C ALA A 244 -6.30 -33.22 -16.39
N ALA A 245 -5.26 -33.85 -16.92
CA ALA A 245 -3.88 -33.40 -16.75
C ALA A 245 -3.54 -32.16 -17.60
N ASP A 246 -4.32 -31.90 -18.65
CA ASP A 246 -4.14 -30.74 -19.55
C ASP A 246 -4.82 -29.47 -19.03
N LEU A 247 -5.47 -29.54 -17.86
CA LEU A 247 -6.33 -28.48 -17.34
C LEU A 247 -5.85 -28.00 -15.98
N GLN A 248 -5.91 -26.69 -15.79
CA GLN A 248 -5.65 -26.04 -14.52
C GLN A 248 -6.57 -24.82 -14.36
N ALA A 249 -6.92 -24.49 -13.13
CA ALA A 249 -7.68 -23.28 -12.83
C ALA A 249 -6.88 -22.03 -13.20
N ASN A 250 -7.55 -21.06 -13.83
CA ASN A 250 -6.97 -19.78 -14.19
C ASN A 250 -6.76 -18.86 -12.98
N ALA A 251 -7.54 -19.05 -11.91
CA ALA A 251 -7.63 -18.18 -10.75
C ALA A 251 -6.41 -18.19 -9.80
N GLU A 252 -5.33 -18.93 -10.10
CA GLU A 252 -4.16 -19.03 -9.20
C GLU A 252 -3.02 -18.06 -9.56
N GLY A 253 -3.24 -17.16 -10.52
CA GLY A 253 -2.25 -16.13 -10.88
C GLY A 253 -1.88 -15.26 -9.68
N GLN A 254 -0.67 -14.69 -9.69
CA GLN A 254 -0.29 -13.63 -8.74
C GLN A 254 -0.12 -12.30 -9.46
N PHE A 255 -0.61 -11.22 -8.84
CA PHE A 255 -0.26 -9.87 -9.24
C PHE A 255 0.93 -9.42 -8.40
N ILE A 256 2.11 -9.28 -9.01
CA ILE A 256 3.36 -9.03 -8.29
C ILE A 256 3.87 -7.62 -8.58
N LYS A 257 4.09 -6.83 -7.53
CA LYS A 257 4.74 -5.53 -7.59
C LYS A 257 6.20 -5.64 -7.13
N ILE A 258 7.14 -5.20 -7.97
CA ILE A 258 8.58 -5.03 -7.64
C ILE A 258 9.08 -3.63 -8.07
N GLY A 259 10.36 -3.34 -7.84
CA GLY A 259 10.97 -2.05 -8.09
C GLY A 259 10.73 -1.06 -6.94
N SER A 260 11.68 -0.16 -6.69
CA SER A 260 11.63 0.78 -5.56
C SER A 260 10.60 1.91 -5.70
N GLY A 261 10.10 2.17 -6.90
CA GLY A 261 9.08 3.20 -7.15
C GLY A 261 7.67 2.81 -6.68
N THR A 262 6.73 3.75 -6.84
CA THR A 262 5.32 3.56 -6.47
C THR A 262 4.50 3.02 -7.63
N LEU A 263 3.70 1.98 -7.38
CA LEU A 263 2.59 1.59 -8.27
C LEU A 263 1.28 2.02 -7.63
N THR A 264 0.53 2.86 -8.33
CA THR A 264 -0.81 3.29 -7.93
C THR A 264 -1.86 2.61 -8.79
N THR A 265 -2.86 2.01 -8.16
CA THR A 265 -4.08 1.52 -8.85
C THR A 265 -5.18 2.58 -8.78
N GLN A 266 -6.21 2.46 -9.60
CA GLN A 266 -7.43 3.26 -9.48
C GLN A 266 -8.59 2.38 -9.00
N ALA A 267 -9.73 3.01 -8.76
CA ALA A 267 -10.92 2.32 -8.30
C ALA A 267 -11.21 1.06 -9.13
N GLU A 268 -11.46 -0.05 -8.45
CA GLU A 268 -11.89 -1.33 -9.02
C GLU A 268 -10.84 -2.05 -9.89
N SER A 269 -9.60 -1.52 -10.00
CA SER A 269 -8.55 -2.06 -10.87
C SER A 269 -8.23 -3.55 -10.64
N LEU A 270 -8.54 -4.13 -9.48
CA LEU A 270 -8.30 -5.53 -9.15
C LEU A 270 -9.50 -6.20 -8.46
N GLN A 271 -10.71 -5.64 -8.58
CA GLN A 271 -11.89 -6.16 -7.90
C GLN A 271 -12.22 -7.59 -8.35
N ASP A 272 -12.21 -7.84 -9.67
CA ASP A 272 -12.58 -9.12 -10.26
C ASP A 272 -11.39 -10.08 -10.42
N TYR A 273 -10.23 -9.74 -9.86
CA TYR A 273 -9.04 -10.56 -9.94
C TYR A 273 -8.96 -11.55 -8.76
N PRO A 274 -9.07 -12.87 -9.00
CA PRO A 274 -9.17 -13.88 -7.93
C PRO A 274 -7.80 -14.35 -7.40
N GLY A 275 -6.71 -13.75 -7.86
CA GLY A 275 -5.35 -14.09 -7.46
C GLY A 275 -4.77 -13.15 -6.41
N ASP A 276 -3.82 -13.65 -5.62
CA ASP A 276 -3.17 -12.85 -4.59
C ASP A 276 -2.36 -11.69 -5.19
N THR A 277 -2.34 -10.57 -4.46
CA THR A 277 -1.49 -9.42 -4.73
C THR A 277 -0.26 -9.46 -3.83
N LEU A 278 0.93 -9.56 -4.42
CA LEU A 278 2.20 -9.59 -3.69
C LEU A 278 2.96 -8.28 -3.90
N VAL A 279 3.14 -7.50 -2.84
CA VAL A 279 3.96 -6.29 -2.84
C VAL A 279 5.34 -6.65 -2.33
N LYS A 280 6.27 -6.91 -3.27
CA LYS A 280 7.61 -7.43 -2.96
C LYS A 280 8.65 -6.35 -2.77
N GLU A 281 8.53 -5.22 -3.46
CA GLU A 281 9.45 -4.09 -3.35
C GLU A 281 8.73 -2.76 -3.60
N GLY A 282 9.27 -1.68 -3.01
CA GLY A 282 8.78 -0.32 -3.19
C GLY A 282 7.40 -0.11 -2.57
N THR A 283 6.64 0.82 -3.14
CA THR A 283 5.32 1.20 -2.62
C THR A 283 4.20 0.74 -3.56
N PHE A 284 3.15 0.16 -3.00
CA PHE A 284 1.89 -0.09 -3.68
C PHE A 284 0.80 0.80 -3.08
N ALA A 285 0.38 1.82 -3.82
CA ALA A 285 -0.76 2.67 -3.49
C ALA A 285 -2.04 2.01 -4.02
N ALA A 286 -2.65 1.19 -3.16
CA ALA A 286 -3.87 0.46 -3.42
C ALA A 286 -5.07 1.39 -3.22
N ASN A 287 -5.69 1.84 -4.30
CA ASN A 287 -6.84 2.73 -4.24
C ASN A 287 -8.08 2.04 -4.80
N GLY A 288 -9.14 1.97 -3.99
CA GLY A 288 -10.43 1.39 -4.36
C GLY A 288 -10.57 -0.09 -4.02
N LEU A 289 -11.50 -0.75 -4.72
CA LEU A 289 -12.00 -2.07 -4.35
C LEU A 289 -11.13 -3.23 -4.86
N PHE A 290 -10.78 -4.14 -3.95
CA PHE A 290 -10.06 -5.39 -4.18
C PHE A 290 -10.94 -6.59 -3.80
N GLY A 291 -10.83 -7.67 -4.58
CA GLY A 291 -11.59 -8.91 -4.36
C GLY A 291 -11.16 -9.69 -3.11
N ASP A 292 -11.63 -10.94 -3.01
CA ASP A 292 -11.44 -11.80 -1.83
C ASP A 292 -9.99 -12.33 -1.63
N SER A 293 -9.11 -12.08 -2.60
CA SER A 293 -7.72 -12.54 -2.62
C SER A 293 -6.84 -11.79 -1.64
N ALA A 294 -5.76 -12.41 -1.16
CA ALA A 294 -4.90 -11.78 -0.18
C ALA A 294 -4.06 -10.66 -0.79
N ILE A 295 -3.82 -9.59 -0.01
CA ILE A 295 -2.73 -8.64 -0.26
C ILE A 295 -1.63 -8.94 0.74
N ILE A 296 -0.44 -9.29 0.24
CA ILE A 296 0.72 -9.67 1.05
C ILE A 296 1.85 -8.67 0.79
N VAL A 297 2.34 -8.03 1.85
CA VAL A 297 3.40 -7.03 1.81
C VAL A 297 4.65 -7.64 2.40
N SER A 298 5.67 -7.81 1.56
CA SER A 298 6.94 -8.41 1.94
C SER A 298 7.87 -7.46 2.69
N PRO A 299 8.94 -7.99 3.33
CA PRO A 299 9.94 -7.18 4.03
C PRO A 299 10.48 -6.03 3.18
N GLY A 300 10.48 -4.81 3.74
CA GLY A 300 10.97 -3.58 3.10
C GLY A 300 10.03 -2.97 2.05
N ALA A 301 8.85 -3.54 1.82
CA ALA A 301 7.84 -2.99 0.93
C ALA A 301 6.73 -2.25 1.71
N THR A 302 6.01 -1.38 1.02
CA THR A 302 4.96 -0.54 1.63
C THR A 302 3.64 -0.71 0.89
N LEU A 303 2.57 -0.94 1.65
CA LEU A 303 1.19 -0.80 1.19
C LEU A 303 0.64 0.53 1.72
N THR A 304 0.09 1.32 0.82
CA THR A 304 -0.49 2.63 1.11
C THR A 304 -1.78 2.81 0.31
N GLY A 305 -2.47 3.94 0.49
CA GLY A 305 -3.63 4.34 -0.30
C GLY A 305 -4.98 4.10 0.37
N ASN A 306 -6.04 4.47 -0.34
CA ASN A 306 -7.44 4.36 0.09
C ASN A 306 -7.97 2.96 -0.24
N LEU A 307 -7.40 1.95 0.42
CA LEU A 307 -7.74 0.55 0.22
C LEU A 307 -9.20 0.27 0.65
N ASP A 308 -9.92 -0.48 -0.17
CA ASP A 308 -11.16 -1.17 0.18
C ASP A 308 -11.02 -2.64 -0.25
N SER A 309 -10.80 -3.57 0.69
CA SER A 309 -10.51 -4.99 0.34
C SER A 309 -11.52 -5.96 0.94
N TYR A 310 -11.97 -6.93 0.14
CA TYR A 310 -12.71 -8.08 0.66
C TYR A 310 -11.82 -9.23 1.12
N GLY A 311 -10.56 -9.27 0.65
CA GLY A 311 -9.56 -10.24 1.05
C GLY A 311 -8.65 -9.80 2.19
N PRO A 312 -7.97 -10.74 2.86
CA PRO A 312 -7.10 -10.44 3.99
C PRO A 312 -5.85 -9.65 3.57
N VAL A 313 -5.40 -8.76 4.45
CA VAL A 313 -4.15 -8.00 4.30
C VAL A 313 -3.13 -8.55 5.30
N VAL A 314 -1.95 -8.92 4.80
CA VAL A 314 -0.85 -9.44 5.61
C VAL A 314 0.38 -8.58 5.40
N ILE A 315 0.90 -8.00 6.47
CA ILE A 315 2.14 -7.24 6.50
C ILE A 315 3.20 -8.13 7.12
N GLU A 316 4.11 -8.66 6.31
CA GLU A 316 5.24 -9.48 6.77
C GLU A 316 6.22 -8.63 7.60
N GLY A 317 7.14 -9.28 8.32
CA GLY A 317 8.14 -8.57 9.12
C GLY A 317 8.98 -7.61 8.28
N GLU A 318 9.26 -6.42 8.82
CA GLU A 318 9.88 -5.28 8.11
C GLU A 318 9.05 -4.72 6.94
N GLY A 319 7.84 -5.21 6.68
CA GLY A 319 6.88 -4.59 5.78
C GLY A 319 6.14 -3.43 6.45
N THR A 320 5.67 -2.47 5.66
CA THR A 320 5.01 -1.25 6.16
C THR A 320 3.58 -1.14 5.62
N PHE A 321 2.64 -0.78 6.51
CA PHE A 321 1.27 -0.41 6.16
C PHE A 321 0.96 1.04 6.55
N ASN A 322 0.57 1.85 5.57
CA ASN A 322 0.18 3.25 5.75
C ASN A 322 -1.27 3.45 5.29
N PRO A 323 -2.22 3.76 6.18
CA PRO A 323 -3.59 4.01 5.77
C PRO A 323 -3.70 5.32 4.97
N GLY A 324 -3.95 5.28 3.66
CA GLY A 324 -4.07 6.48 2.82
C GLY A 324 -2.81 6.85 2.03
N ASP A 325 -2.93 7.85 1.14
CA ASP A 325 -1.81 8.48 0.40
C ASP A 325 -1.30 9.75 1.12
N SER A 326 -2.05 10.17 2.14
CA SER A 326 -1.86 11.23 3.14
C SER A 326 -2.74 10.84 4.33
N THR A 327 -2.91 11.73 5.33
CA THR A 327 -3.96 11.58 6.36
C THR A 327 -5.25 11.04 5.77
N GLY A 328 -5.60 9.80 6.14
CA GLY A 328 -6.56 9.03 5.37
C GLY A 328 -7.02 7.77 6.08
N SER A 329 -7.82 6.99 5.35
CA SER A 329 -8.38 5.75 5.86
C SER A 329 -8.18 4.61 4.89
N ALA A 330 -7.81 3.46 5.42
CA ALA A 330 -7.89 2.19 4.72
C ALA A 330 -8.98 1.33 5.35
N MET A 331 -9.75 0.62 4.52
CA MET A 331 -10.83 -0.24 4.97
C MET A 331 -10.79 -1.62 4.32
N SER A 332 -11.33 -2.59 5.04
CA SER A 332 -11.51 -3.95 4.55
C SER A 332 -12.59 -4.66 5.36
N THR A 333 -13.31 -5.56 4.71
CA THR A 333 -14.25 -6.47 5.39
C THR A 333 -13.58 -7.80 5.80
N ALA A 334 -12.26 -7.90 5.71
CA ALA A 334 -11.47 -9.07 6.10
C ALA A 334 -10.48 -8.73 7.23
N SER A 335 -9.50 -9.60 7.45
CA SER A 335 -8.50 -9.43 8.50
C SER A 335 -7.31 -8.59 8.06
N LEU A 336 -6.79 -7.75 8.96
CA LEU A 336 -5.43 -7.22 8.92
C LEU A 336 -4.54 -8.04 9.85
N THR A 337 -3.45 -8.57 9.32
CA THR A 337 -2.40 -9.26 10.09
C THR A 337 -1.12 -8.46 10.02
N LEU A 338 -0.61 -8.05 11.18
CA LEU A 338 0.68 -7.40 11.37
C LEU A 338 1.65 -8.43 11.94
N GLU A 339 2.56 -8.94 11.11
CA GLU A 339 3.54 -9.94 11.53
C GLU A 339 4.62 -9.34 12.46
N ALA A 340 5.40 -10.19 13.12
CA ALA A 340 6.51 -9.73 13.95
C ALA A 340 7.49 -8.87 13.15
N GLY A 341 7.88 -7.71 13.71
CA GLY A 341 8.76 -6.74 13.06
C GLY A 341 8.09 -5.86 12.00
N SER A 342 6.79 -6.01 11.74
CA SER A 342 6.06 -5.14 10.81
C SER A 342 5.91 -3.71 11.34
N GLU A 343 5.53 -2.81 10.43
CA GLU A 343 5.39 -1.39 10.70
C GLU A 343 4.02 -0.87 10.28
N MET A 344 3.47 0.03 11.08
CA MET A 344 2.26 0.78 10.75
C MET A 344 2.58 2.27 10.77
N GLY A 345 2.50 2.93 9.62
CA GLY A 345 2.60 4.38 9.52
C GLY A 345 1.30 5.07 9.89
N ILE A 346 1.40 6.18 10.62
CA ILE A 346 0.29 7.01 11.06
C ILE A 346 0.66 8.48 10.85
N ASP A 347 -0.02 9.13 9.94
CA ASP A 347 0.01 10.58 9.77
C ASP A 347 -0.91 11.25 10.81
N ILE A 348 -0.44 12.31 11.47
CA ILE A 348 -1.23 13.17 12.37
C ILE A 348 -1.08 14.62 11.91
N ALA A 349 -2.07 15.12 11.18
CA ALA A 349 -2.12 16.51 10.74
C ALA A 349 -2.72 17.46 11.79
N ASP A 350 -3.58 16.97 12.68
CA ASP A 350 -4.22 17.77 13.74
C ASP A 350 -4.41 16.94 15.02
N TRP A 351 -4.02 17.49 16.17
CA TRP A 351 -4.09 16.84 17.48
C TRP A 351 -5.53 16.68 17.97
N ASP A 352 -6.43 17.59 17.59
CA ASP A 352 -7.85 17.58 17.99
C ASP A 352 -8.76 17.15 16.82
N GLY A 353 -8.17 16.53 15.81
CA GLY A 353 -8.80 16.22 14.54
C GLY A 353 -9.69 14.98 14.55
N THR A 354 -10.25 14.66 13.37
CA THR A 354 -11.11 13.47 13.18
C THR A 354 -10.34 12.33 12.50
N ALA A 355 -10.60 11.08 12.94
CA ALA A 355 -10.03 9.87 12.35
C ALA A 355 -10.33 9.78 10.83
N GLY A 356 -9.34 9.40 10.04
CA GLY A 356 -9.44 9.24 8.59
C GLY A 356 -9.41 10.53 7.79
N THR A 357 -9.38 11.70 8.45
CA THR A 357 -9.28 13.01 7.77
C THR A 357 -8.13 13.86 8.30
N SER A 358 -7.95 13.86 9.63
CA SER A 358 -6.93 14.66 10.31
C SER A 358 -5.80 13.81 10.86
N TYR A 359 -6.04 12.51 11.01
CA TYR A 359 -5.03 11.52 11.33
C TYR A 359 -5.44 10.18 10.71
N ASP A 360 -4.47 9.30 10.51
CA ASP A 360 -4.72 8.00 9.89
C ASP A 360 -5.55 7.08 10.78
N THR A 361 -6.46 6.35 10.14
CA THR A 361 -7.17 5.27 10.79
C THR A 361 -7.38 4.12 9.82
N THR A 362 -7.63 2.94 10.34
CA THR A 362 -8.03 1.82 9.52
C THR A 362 -9.22 1.06 10.09
N THR A 363 -10.04 0.47 9.22
CA THR A 363 -11.16 -0.38 9.64
C THR A 363 -11.06 -1.75 8.98
N PHE A 364 -10.90 -2.78 9.78
CA PHE A 364 -10.87 -4.18 9.34
C PHE A 364 -11.95 -4.98 10.07
N ASP A 365 -12.25 -6.19 9.60
CA ASP A 365 -13.13 -7.10 10.33
C ASP A 365 -12.39 -7.69 11.54
N SER A 366 -11.11 -8.03 11.44
CA SER A 366 -10.29 -8.42 12.60
C SER A 366 -8.87 -7.87 12.48
N LEU A 367 -8.22 -7.59 13.61
CA LEU A 367 -6.81 -7.20 13.65
C LEU A 367 -6.00 -8.21 14.48
N VAL A 368 -4.97 -8.79 13.87
CA VAL A 368 -4.05 -9.73 14.51
C VAL A 368 -2.66 -9.13 14.54
N ILE A 369 -2.07 -9.00 15.73
CA ILE A 369 -0.70 -8.49 15.94
C ILE A 369 0.17 -9.66 16.42
N ASN A 370 1.01 -10.20 15.54
CA ASN A 370 1.93 -11.30 15.87
C ASN A 370 3.28 -10.83 16.41
N ALA A 371 3.42 -9.55 16.72
CA ALA A 371 4.63 -8.97 17.28
C ALA A 371 5.07 -9.62 18.60
N THR A 372 6.38 -9.68 18.79
CA THR A 372 7.02 -10.26 19.98
C THR A 372 7.80 -9.20 20.75
N THR A 373 8.29 -9.53 21.94
CA THR A 373 9.10 -8.60 22.74
C THR A 373 10.49 -8.31 22.13
N THR A 374 10.98 -9.20 21.25
CA THR A 374 12.25 -9.06 20.54
C THR A 374 12.10 -8.48 19.14
N ASP A 375 10.92 -8.67 18.55
CA ASP A 375 10.62 -8.28 17.18
C ASP A 375 9.24 -7.60 17.17
N LYS A 376 9.28 -6.30 17.44
CA LYS A 376 8.14 -5.49 17.87
C LYS A 376 7.40 -4.91 16.66
N LEU A 377 6.10 -4.67 16.83
CA LEU A 377 5.34 -3.80 15.93
C LEU A 377 5.87 -2.38 16.08
N THR A 378 6.27 -1.76 14.98
CA THR A 378 6.70 -0.35 14.99
C THR A 378 5.56 0.55 14.54
N ILE A 379 5.12 1.46 15.40
CA ILE A 379 4.25 2.57 15.01
C ILE A 379 5.14 3.72 14.53
N ARG A 380 5.06 4.08 13.25
CA ARG A 380 5.79 5.21 12.67
C ARG A 380 4.88 6.42 12.60
N LEU A 381 5.20 7.47 13.35
CA LEU A 381 4.42 8.70 13.33
C LEU A 381 5.04 9.72 12.38
N ASP A 382 4.23 10.30 11.50
CA ASP A 382 4.53 11.56 10.81
C ASP A 382 3.58 12.64 11.34
N ILE A 383 4.10 13.55 12.15
CA ILE A 383 3.29 14.58 12.82
C ILE A 383 3.52 15.91 12.13
N ALA A 384 2.56 16.30 11.28
CA ALA A 384 2.57 17.61 10.62
C ALA A 384 2.05 18.73 11.55
N ALA A 385 1.35 18.39 12.63
CA ALA A 385 0.85 19.35 13.61
C ALA A 385 2.00 20.02 14.39
N THR A 386 2.07 21.35 14.33
CA THR A 386 3.22 22.12 14.84
C THR A 386 3.13 22.55 16.30
N THR A 387 1.94 22.47 16.91
CA THR A 387 1.70 22.84 18.32
C THR A 387 1.42 21.59 19.12
N VAL A 388 2.36 21.22 19.99
CA VAL A 388 2.21 20.06 20.87
C VAL A 388 1.15 20.37 21.93
N PRO A 389 0.17 19.48 22.17
CA PRO A 389 -0.91 19.73 23.12
C PRO A 389 -0.39 19.66 24.56
N THR A 390 -1.00 20.46 25.43
CA THR A 390 -0.73 20.45 26.88
C THR A 390 -1.61 19.47 27.65
N GLU A 391 -2.56 18.83 26.95
CA GLU A 391 -3.48 17.83 27.49
C GLU A 391 -3.28 16.49 26.77
N SER A 392 -3.68 15.40 27.43
CA SER A 392 -3.61 14.07 26.81
C SER A 392 -4.50 13.95 25.59
N GLN A 393 -3.98 13.36 24.51
CA GLN A 393 -4.71 13.15 23.26
C GLN A 393 -4.79 11.68 22.90
N GLN A 394 -5.91 11.28 22.30
CA GLN A 394 -6.16 9.90 21.89
C GLN A 394 -6.52 9.81 20.41
N PHE A 395 -5.85 8.88 19.72
CA PHE A 395 -6.02 8.61 18.30
C PHE A 395 -6.48 7.16 18.11
N VAL A 396 -7.66 6.97 17.54
CA VAL A 396 -8.14 5.63 17.15
C VAL A 396 -7.53 5.28 15.81
N ILE A 397 -6.39 4.58 15.84
CA ILE A 397 -5.60 4.28 14.64
C ILE A 397 -6.07 3.01 13.93
N ALA A 398 -6.83 2.13 14.61
CA ALA A 398 -7.51 1.01 13.97
C ALA A 398 -8.81 0.66 14.67
N THR A 399 -9.79 0.19 13.89
CA THR A 399 -11.04 -0.41 14.35
C THR A 399 -11.19 -1.81 13.76
N ALA A 400 -11.54 -2.80 14.58
CA ALA A 400 -11.72 -4.19 14.21
C ALA A 400 -13.06 -4.73 14.73
N ALA A 401 -14.01 -5.07 13.84
CA ALA A 401 -15.37 -5.45 14.21
C ALA A 401 -15.46 -6.74 15.06
N ASN A 402 -14.69 -7.75 14.68
CA ASN A 402 -14.49 -9.04 15.34
C ASN A 402 -13.28 -9.06 16.27
N GLY A 403 -12.70 -7.89 16.53
CA GLY A 403 -11.78 -7.62 17.62
C GLY A 403 -10.29 -7.65 17.27
N ILE A 404 -9.50 -7.29 18.27
CA ILE A 404 -8.05 -7.10 18.20
C ILE A 404 -7.37 -8.14 19.08
N SER A 405 -6.32 -8.78 18.58
CA SER A 405 -5.57 -9.81 19.31
C SER A 405 -4.06 -9.63 19.20
N GLY A 406 -3.33 -10.13 20.19
CA GLY A 406 -1.86 -10.21 20.18
C GLY A 406 -1.10 -8.98 20.70
N LEU A 407 -1.75 -7.83 20.91
CA LEU A 407 -1.11 -6.67 21.56
C LEU A 407 -0.77 -6.98 23.03
N THR A 408 0.44 -6.63 23.45
CA THR A 408 0.92 -6.66 24.84
C THR A 408 1.61 -5.33 25.16
N ALA A 409 1.95 -5.08 26.44
CA ALA A 409 2.63 -3.84 26.83
C ALA A 409 4.00 -3.66 26.15
N ASP A 410 4.69 -4.77 25.82
CA ASP A 410 6.11 -4.75 25.47
C ASP A 410 6.43 -5.19 24.03
N ASN A 411 5.44 -5.59 23.23
CA ASN A 411 5.64 -6.08 21.86
C ASN A 411 5.45 -5.00 20.77
N TRP A 412 5.48 -3.73 21.15
CA TRP A 412 5.41 -2.61 20.23
C TRP A 412 6.47 -1.54 20.60
N THR A 413 6.76 -0.67 19.64
CA THR A 413 7.64 0.49 19.79
C THR A 413 7.13 1.62 18.91
N ILE A 414 7.62 2.84 19.17
CA ILE A 414 7.30 4.02 18.37
C ILE A 414 8.56 4.60 17.74
N VAL A 415 8.41 5.14 16.54
CA VAL A 415 9.40 5.97 15.85
C VAL A 415 8.70 7.24 15.39
N GLU A 416 9.17 8.38 15.85
CA GLU A 416 8.55 9.69 15.59
C GLU A 416 9.37 10.49 14.57
N ASN A 417 8.70 11.01 13.54
CA ASN A 417 9.17 12.12 12.70
C ASN A 417 8.23 13.32 12.94
N GLY A 418 8.72 14.34 13.66
CA GLY A 418 7.91 15.52 14.01
C GLY A 418 8.61 16.44 15.03
N PRO A 419 7.98 17.57 15.43
CA PRO A 419 8.49 18.39 16.54
C PRO A 419 8.60 17.53 17.78
N THR A 420 9.81 17.42 18.34
CA THR A 420 10.19 16.44 19.38
C THR A 420 9.25 16.45 20.57
N ALA A 421 8.28 15.54 20.58
CA ALA A 421 7.62 15.11 21.79
C ALA A 421 8.60 14.21 22.53
N SER A 422 9.01 14.61 23.74
CA SER A 422 9.69 13.69 24.64
C SER A 422 8.75 12.49 24.88
N SER A 423 9.17 11.32 24.41
CA SER A 423 8.60 9.98 24.57
C SER A 423 7.54 9.78 25.66
N ASN A 424 6.26 10.02 25.33
CA ASN A 424 5.12 9.73 26.21
C ASN A 424 3.93 9.14 25.46
N TRP A 425 4.22 8.27 24.49
CA TRP A 425 3.19 7.53 23.78
C TRP A 425 2.89 6.21 24.48
N SER A 426 1.62 5.86 24.51
CA SER A 426 1.17 4.51 24.88
C SER A 426 0.24 3.96 23.80
N LEU A 427 0.30 2.65 23.60
CA LEU A 427 -0.58 1.92 22.69
C LEU A 427 -1.44 0.96 23.52
N SER A 428 -2.74 1.01 23.31
CA SER A 428 -3.70 0.15 24.00
C SER A 428 -4.74 -0.39 23.04
N ALA A 429 -5.32 -1.55 23.36
CA ALA A 429 -6.43 -2.12 22.60
C ALA A 429 -7.66 -2.25 23.51
N THR A 430 -8.80 -1.78 23.04
CA THR A 430 -10.11 -2.19 23.57
C THR A 430 -10.55 -3.48 22.90
N ALA A 431 -11.81 -3.90 23.09
CA ALA A 431 -12.35 -5.04 22.35
C ALA A 431 -12.32 -4.82 20.83
N THR A 432 -12.41 -3.58 20.34
CA THR A 432 -12.58 -3.27 18.91
C THR A 432 -11.72 -2.11 18.40
N GLN A 433 -10.97 -1.41 19.25
CA GLN A 433 -10.19 -0.24 18.83
C GLN A 433 -8.74 -0.33 19.30
N LEU A 434 -7.82 -0.01 18.40
CA LEU A 434 -6.41 0.24 18.71
C LEU A 434 -6.26 1.75 18.93
N ILE A 435 -5.85 2.13 20.13
CA ILE A 435 -5.81 3.52 20.57
C ILE A 435 -4.37 3.88 20.89
N LEU A 436 -3.84 4.85 20.16
CA LEU A 436 -2.58 5.51 20.43
C LEU A 436 -2.87 6.74 21.29
N THR A 437 -2.23 6.83 22.46
CA THR A 437 -2.42 7.93 23.41
C THR A 437 -1.14 8.71 23.56
N TYR A 438 -1.20 10.01 23.29
CA TYR A 438 -0.18 10.98 23.67
C TYR A 438 -0.47 11.49 25.07
N THR A 439 0.54 11.44 25.95
CA THR A 439 0.48 12.11 27.26
C THR A 439 1.52 13.23 27.26
N PRO A 440 1.16 14.50 27.46
CA PRO A 440 2.14 15.56 27.64
C PRO A 440 3.15 15.17 28.72
N GLY A 441 4.42 15.47 28.50
CA GLY A 441 5.39 15.38 29.58
C GLY A 441 5.02 16.40 30.62
N GLU A 442 4.95 15.98 31.89
CA GLU A 442 4.95 16.92 32.99
C GLU A 442 6.07 17.92 32.71
N SER A 443 5.68 19.19 32.55
CA SER A 443 6.63 20.28 32.50
C SER A 443 7.45 20.17 33.79
N THR A 444 8.69 19.70 33.71
CA THR A 444 9.63 19.83 34.82
C THR A 444 10.13 21.27 34.94
N GLY A 445 9.44 22.24 34.31
CA GLY A 445 9.87 23.62 34.09
C GLY A 445 9.13 24.68 34.91
N ASP A 446 8.17 24.29 35.74
CA ASP A 446 7.30 25.23 36.49
C ASP A 446 7.48 25.10 38.01
N GLY A 447 8.57 24.50 38.49
CA GLY A 447 8.84 24.27 39.91
C GLY A 447 9.60 25.41 40.61
N TYR A 448 9.84 25.26 41.92
CA TYR A 448 10.60 26.22 42.72
C TYR A 448 11.99 26.54 42.12
N ASP A 449 12.69 25.53 41.58
CA ASP A 449 14.04 25.68 41.03
C ASP A 449 14.09 26.59 39.79
N ASP A 450 13.07 26.55 38.93
CA ASP A 450 12.97 27.43 37.75
C ASP A 450 12.52 28.83 38.15
N TRP A 451 11.57 28.93 39.09
CA TRP A 451 11.11 30.20 39.62
C TRP A 451 12.26 30.98 40.29
N VAL A 452 13.03 30.33 41.17
CA VAL A 452 14.14 31.00 41.89
C VAL A 452 15.28 31.38 40.93
N ALA A 453 15.48 30.64 39.84
CA ALA A 453 16.44 30.95 38.79
C ALA A 453 16.13 32.26 38.03
N THR A 454 14.89 32.76 38.08
CA THR A 454 14.52 34.07 37.54
C THR A 454 15.05 35.25 38.37
N TYR A 455 15.60 34.98 39.56
CA TYR A 455 16.19 35.95 40.47
C TYR A 455 17.72 35.78 40.58
N PRO A 456 18.51 36.04 39.52
CA PRO A 456 19.95 35.77 39.50
C PRO A 456 20.77 36.63 40.48
N GLY A 457 20.16 37.65 41.10
CA GLY A 457 20.77 38.51 42.11
C GLY A 457 20.47 38.11 43.56
N LEU A 458 19.70 37.05 43.77
CA LEU A 458 19.32 36.59 45.11
C LEU A 458 20.53 36.00 45.83
N ALA A 459 20.81 36.48 47.04
CA ALA A 459 22.02 36.11 47.79
C ALA A 459 22.01 34.67 48.31
N ASP A 460 20.81 34.15 48.61
CA ASP A 460 20.58 32.78 49.07
C ASP A 460 19.31 32.25 48.40
N THR A 461 19.42 31.15 47.67
CA THR A 461 18.32 30.56 46.88
C THR A 461 17.73 29.32 47.57
N ASP A 462 18.17 29.00 48.79
CA ASP A 462 17.60 27.89 49.55
C ASP A 462 16.10 28.10 49.81
N PRO A 463 15.23 27.10 49.60
CA PRO A 463 13.78 27.19 49.87
C PRO A 463 13.42 27.72 51.27
N SER A 464 14.30 27.52 52.25
CA SER A 464 14.11 27.95 53.63
C SER A 464 14.77 29.29 53.99
N ALA A 465 15.50 29.89 53.06
CA ALA A 465 16.15 31.18 53.26
C ALA A 465 15.16 32.35 53.13
N ASP A 466 15.53 33.47 53.73
CA ASP A 466 14.82 34.76 53.72
C ASP A 466 15.87 35.85 53.39
N PRO A 467 16.21 36.04 52.10
CA PRO A 467 17.32 36.89 51.68
C PRO A 467 17.03 38.38 51.82
N ASP A 468 15.75 38.79 51.79
CA ASP A 468 15.32 40.18 51.90
C ASP A 468 14.94 40.60 53.33
N GLY A 469 14.81 39.62 54.24
CA GLY A 469 14.72 39.79 55.68
C GLY A 469 13.33 40.17 56.17
N ASP A 470 12.28 39.80 55.44
CA ASP A 470 10.88 40.12 55.78
C ASP A 470 10.19 39.04 56.66
N GLY A 471 10.85 37.90 56.86
CA GLY A 471 10.36 36.76 57.62
C GLY A 471 9.60 35.71 56.80
N ILE A 472 9.53 35.85 55.47
CA ILE A 472 8.90 34.92 54.54
C ILE A 472 10.01 34.15 53.83
N ALA A 473 9.99 32.81 53.91
CA ALA A 473 10.99 32.00 53.25
C ALA A 473 10.71 31.91 51.73
N ASN A 474 11.74 31.80 50.92
CA ASN A 474 11.66 31.71 49.45
C ASN A 474 10.58 30.71 48.96
N LEU A 475 10.43 29.54 49.60
CA LEU A 475 9.40 28.56 49.21
C LEU A 475 7.97 29.07 49.45
N LEU A 476 7.76 29.79 50.55
CA LEU A 476 6.48 30.40 50.85
C LEU A 476 6.22 31.58 49.91
N GLU A 477 7.24 32.33 49.55
CA GLU A 477 7.14 33.39 48.53
C GLU A 477 6.75 32.86 47.16
N TYR A 478 7.33 31.73 46.76
CA TYR A 478 6.94 31.02 45.55
C TYR A 478 5.45 30.61 45.59
N VAL A 479 4.97 30.10 46.73
CA VAL A 479 3.56 29.75 46.93
C VAL A 479 2.66 30.98 46.87
N LEU A 480 3.06 32.09 47.51
CA LEU A 480 2.29 33.32 47.61
C LEU A 480 2.40 34.22 46.37
N GLY A 481 3.35 33.94 45.48
CA GLY A 481 3.63 34.73 44.28
C GLY A 481 4.31 36.08 44.57
N THR A 482 5.18 36.14 45.59
CA THR A 482 5.93 37.36 45.97
C THR A 482 7.34 37.36 45.35
N ASP A 483 8.05 38.49 45.48
CA ASP A 483 9.42 38.66 44.97
C ASP A 483 10.44 38.49 46.11
N PRO A 484 11.30 37.44 46.08
CA PRO A 484 12.22 37.10 47.18
C PRO A 484 13.37 38.10 47.38
N SER A 485 13.46 39.11 46.53
CA SER A 485 14.41 40.20 46.68
C SER A 485 13.80 41.46 47.31
N GLN A 486 12.49 41.49 47.57
CA GLN A 486 11.74 42.68 47.98
C GLN A 486 10.82 42.42 49.18
N ALA A 487 11.26 42.90 50.35
CA ALA A 487 10.56 42.71 51.60
C ALA A 487 9.06 43.07 51.54
N SER A 488 8.23 42.09 51.88
CA SER A 488 6.78 42.09 51.79
C SER A 488 6.13 41.94 53.18
N SER A 489 5.05 42.67 53.46
CA SER A 489 4.42 42.67 54.80
C SER A 489 2.89 42.51 54.78
N GLY A 490 2.29 42.30 53.60
CA GLY A 490 0.83 42.28 53.41
C GLY A 490 0.27 41.07 52.66
N VAL A 491 1.07 40.01 52.48
CA VAL A 491 0.75 38.88 51.58
C VAL A 491 0.59 37.55 52.33
N LEU A 492 0.80 37.57 53.65
CA LEU A 492 0.64 36.40 54.51
C LEU A 492 -0.83 35.95 54.59
N PRO A 493 -1.07 34.65 54.77
CA PRO A 493 -2.42 34.14 55.00
C PRO A 493 -3.12 34.82 56.17
N THR A 494 -4.40 35.10 56.02
CA THR A 494 -5.26 35.68 57.04
C THR A 494 -6.25 34.66 57.57
N VAL A 495 -6.65 34.84 58.82
CA VAL A 495 -7.69 34.04 59.46
C VAL A 495 -8.72 34.97 60.08
N GLU A 496 -9.99 34.75 59.76
CA GLU A 496 -11.11 35.53 60.28
C GLU A 496 -12.20 34.60 60.85
N GLU A 497 -12.80 35.00 61.98
CA GLU A 497 -13.99 34.34 62.52
C GLU A 497 -15.23 34.87 61.79
N THR A 498 -15.93 33.97 61.09
CA THR A 498 -17.15 34.28 60.35
C THR A 498 -18.37 33.68 61.06
N ALA A 499 -19.58 33.99 60.57
CA ALA A 499 -20.80 33.36 61.08
C ALA A 499 -20.87 31.84 60.80
N GLU A 500 -20.03 31.32 59.90
CA GLU A 500 -20.04 29.93 59.42
C GLU A 500 -18.85 29.11 59.97
N GLY A 501 -17.88 29.74 60.64
CA GLY A 501 -16.67 29.09 61.14
C GLY A 501 -15.44 29.98 60.99
N MET A 502 -14.26 29.37 61.02
CA MET A 502 -12.99 30.08 60.75
C MET A 502 -12.72 30.07 59.24
N ALA A 503 -12.46 31.24 58.66
CA ALA A 503 -12.07 31.38 57.26
C ALA A 503 -10.57 31.62 57.16
N PHE A 504 -9.84 30.73 56.49
CA PHE A 504 -8.43 30.87 56.15
C PHE A 504 -8.31 31.36 54.70
N SER A 505 -7.64 32.49 54.49
CA SER A 505 -7.50 33.12 53.16
C SER A 505 -6.05 33.41 52.80
N PHE A 506 -5.64 33.13 51.56
CA PHE A 506 -4.33 33.52 51.05
C PHE A 506 -4.32 33.63 49.52
N VAL A 507 -3.34 34.34 48.95
CA VAL A 507 -3.10 34.35 47.50
C VAL A 507 -2.16 33.21 47.14
N ARG A 508 -2.47 32.47 46.08
CA ARG A 508 -1.62 31.39 45.59
C ARG A 508 -1.19 31.61 44.14
N SER A 509 0.10 31.42 43.87
CA SER A 509 0.67 31.36 42.52
C SER A 509 0.14 30.14 41.75
N THR A 510 -0.14 30.32 40.46
CA THR A 510 -0.58 29.22 39.59
C THR A 510 0.50 28.13 39.49
N ASP A 511 1.77 28.53 39.41
CA ASP A 511 2.90 27.62 39.20
C ASP A 511 3.13 26.73 40.43
N ALA A 512 2.96 27.30 41.63
CA ALA A 512 3.09 26.58 42.89
C ALA A 512 1.95 25.58 43.16
N LYS A 513 0.86 25.63 42.38
CA LYS A 513 -0.33 24.81 42.62
C LYS A 513 -0.04 23.31 42.49
N ASP A 514 0.68 22.95 41.44
CA ASP A 514 0.94 21.55 41.07
C ASP A 514 2.38 21.12 41.40
N SER A 515 3.29 22.07 41.65
CA SER A 515 4.70 21.82 41.99
C SER A 515 4.99 21.73 43.50
N THR A 516 4.02 22.05 44.36
CA THR A 516 4.19 21.98 45.83
C THR A 516 3.06 21.20 46.49
N THR A 517 3.33 20.59 47.65
CA THR A 517 2.29 20.01 48.51
C THR A 517 1.88 21.04 49.56
N GLN A 518 0.60 21.42 49.58
CA GLN A 518 0.05 22.41 50.52
C GLN A 518 -1.13 21.82 51.28
N VAL A 519 -1.09 21.89 52.61
CA VAL A 519 -2.18 21.43 53.50
C VAL A 519 -2.50 22.51 54.53
N LEU A 520 -3.78 22.70 54.83
CA LEU A 520 -4.23 23.53 55.94
C LEU A 520 -4.41 22.64 57.17
N GLN A 521 -3.67 22.88 58.24
CA GLN A 521 -3.85 22.15 59.49
C GLN A 521 -4.79 22.90 60.42
N THR A 522 -5.82 22.22 60.94
CA THR A 522 -6.75 22.78 61.94
C THR A 522 -6.71 21.96 63.23
N SER A 523 -6.98 22.60 64.36
CA SER A 523 -7.00 21.96 65.68
C SER A 523 -8.03 22.61 66.60
N THR A 524 -8.72 21.79 67.40
CA THR A 524 -9.65 22.26 68.44
C THR A 524 -9.02 22.34 69.84
N ASP A 525 -7.84 21.75 70.03
CA ASP A 525 -7.17 21.63 71.34
C ASP A 525 -5.70 22.08 71.34
N LEU A 526 -5.18 22.51 70.17
CA LEU A 526 -3.78 22.88 69.93
C LEU A 526 -2.77 21.75 70.17
N ILE A 527 -3.24 20.51 70.32
CA ILE A 527 -2.42 19.31 70.55
C ILE A 527 -2.54 18.35 69.37
N ASN A 528 -3.77 18.09 68.93
CA ASN A 528 -4.08 17.22 67.79
C ASN A 528 -4.43 18.08 66.58
N TRP A 529 -3.70 17.91 65.48
CA TRP A 529 -3.89 18.65 64.25
C TRP A 529 -4.44 17.72 63.16
N THR A 530 -5.37 18.24 62.36
CA THR A 530 -5.97 17.53 61.23
C THR A 530 -5.63 18.26 59.94
N ASP A 531 -5.09 17.51 58.97
CA ASP A 531 -4.78 18.05 57.64
C ASP A 531 -6.07 18.18 56.83
N THR A 532 -6.27 19.37 56.25
CA THR A 532 -7.33 19.67 55.29
C THR A 532 -6.66 19.97 53.95
N GLU A 533 -7.00 19.21 52.92
CA GLU A 533 -6.46 19.42 51.58
C GLU A 533 -6.95 20.75 50.99
N ILE A 534 -6.04 21.47 50.35
CA ILE A 534 -6.37 22.70 49.63
C ILE A 534 -6.86 22.32 48.23
N PRO A 535 -8.06 22.73 47.78
CA PRO A 535 -8.59 22.35 46.47
C PRO A 535 -7.67 22.69 45.29
N SER A 536 -7.60 21.79 44.30
CA SER A 536 -6.76 21.95 43.10
C SER A 536 -7.31 22.96 42.07
N ALA A 537 -8.48 23.55 42.27
CA ALA A 537 -9.19 24.34 41.24
C ALA A 537 -9.22 25.87 41.48
N THR A 538 -8.48 26.39 42.46
CA THR A 538 -8.47 27.83 42.82
C THR A 538 -7.13 28.49 42.51
N SER A 539 -7.13 29.50 41.64
CA SER A 539 -6.00 30.44 41.43
C SER A 539 -6.37 31.81 42.01
N GLY A 540 -5.37 32.56 42.49
CA GLY A 540 -5.62 33.83 43.19
C GLY A 540 -6.00 33.62 44.66
N ASN A 541 -7.04 34.31 45.15
CA ASN A 541 -7.46 34.23 46.56
C ASN A 541 -8.12 32.87 46.85
N VAL A 542 -7.44 32.04 47.64
CA VAL A 542 -7.93 30.77 48.16
C VAL A 542 -8.59 31.04 49.50
N GLU A 543 -9.83 30.59 49.69
CA GLU A 543 -10.56 30.67 50.96
C GLU A 543 -11.04 29.26 51.37
N ILE A 544 -10.75 28.87 52.60
CA ILE A 544 -11.17 27.59 53.19
C ILE A 544 -11.92 27.88 54.48
N THR A 545 -13.16 27.41 54.59
CA THR A 545 -13.98 27.52 55.80
C THR A 545 -13.99 26.19 56.55
N SER A 546 -13.70 26.22 57.86
CA SER A 546 -13.66 25.06 58.75
C SER A 546 -14.52 25.23 59.99
#